data_AF-A0A655AFI5-F1
#
_entry.id   AF-A0A655AFI5-F1
#
_cell.length_a   1.000
_cell.length_b   1.000
_cell.length_c   1.000
_cell.angle_alpha   90.00
_cell.angle_beta   90.00
_cell.angle_gamma   90.00
#
_symmetry.space_group_name_H-M   'P 1'
#
loop_
_entity.id
_entity.type
_entity.pdbx_description
1 polymer ?
#
loop_
_entity_poly.entity_id
_entity_poly.type
_entity_poly.pdbx_seq_one_letter_code
_entity_poly.pdbx_strand_id
1 'polypeptide(L)'
;MLDSGLGYRPATKEQPFGQNISAILISPPQAPPGTQWTPPTAVTMAGQPPAIISRAEWGADESLRCETPEYDRGVRAAVVHHTAGSNDYSPLESAGIVKAIYTYHSKTLGWCDIAYNALVDKYGQVFEGSAGGLTKPVEGFHTGGFNRNTWGVAMIGNFDDVAPTPIQIRTVGRLLGWRLGMDDVDPRSMVDLQSAGSSYTTFPGGAIARLPAIFTHRDVGNTDCPGNAAYAVMDEIRDIAAHFNDPPEELIKALEGGAIYQRWQALGGMNSALGAPTSPEADAADGARYATFAKGAMYWSPVTDAQPITGAIYEAWASQSYERGPLGLPTSAEIQEPLQITQNFQHGTLNFERLTGNVTEVVDGITTPLATRPPSGPTVPPEHFTLPTHPIT
;
A
#
# COMPACT_ATOMS: atom_id res chain seq x y z
N MET A 1 37.49 -17.26 51.57
CA MET A 1 38.06 -15.93 51.35
C MET A 1 38.37 -15.78 49.87
N LEU A 2 37.71 -14.81 49.22
CA LEU A 2 38.05 -14.02 48.02
C LEU A 2 38.55 -14.78 46.76
N ASP A 3 37.73 -14.88 45.70
CA ASP A 3 37.57 -13.94 44.54
C ASP A 3 38.60 -14.29 43.42
N SER A 4 38.38 -14.33 42.10
CA SER A 4 37.42 -13.74 41.15
C SER A 4 37.56 -14.48 39.79
N GLY A 5 36.57 -14.35 38.88
CA GLY A 5 36.84 -14.52 37.44
C GLY A 5 35.86 -15.36 36.62
N LEU A 6 34.63 -14.87 36.40
CA LEU A 6 33.84 -15.25 35.23
C LEU A 6 34.48 -14.60 33.99
N GLY A 7 35.04 -15.43 33.11
CA GLY A 7 35.64 -15.00 31.85
C GLY A 7 35.13 -15.85 30.68
N TYR A 8 34.47 -15.19 29.74
CA TYR A 8 34.09 -15.70 28.42
C TYR A 8 35.30 -16.33 27.70
N ARG A 9 35.15 -17.57 27.23
CA ARG A 9 36.13 -18.27 26.37
C ARG A 9 35.51 -18.47 24.98
N PRO A 10 35.90 -17.71 23.95
CA PRO A 10 35.46 -17.98 22.59
C PRO A 10 36.09 -19.30 22.12
N ALA A 11 35.28 -20.19 21.56
CA ALA A 11 35.75 -21.41 20.94
C ALA A 11 36.35 -21.08 19.56
N THR A 12 37.66 -20.86 19.50
CA THR A 12 38.44 -21.09 18.28
C THR A 12 39.68 -21.90 18.62
N LYS A 13 39.60 -23.21 18.36
CA LYS A 13 40.69 -24.05 17.82
C LYS A 13 40.15 -25.45 17.52
N GLU A 14 39.91 -25.67 16.23
CA GLU A 14 40.07 -26.93 15.49
C GLU A 14 39.74 -28.24 16.23
N GLN A 15 38.50 -28.68 16.11
CA GLN A 15 38.17 -30.10 15.96
C GLN A 15 37.39 -30.26 14.64
N PRO A 16 37.76 -31.21 13.76
CA PRO A 16 37.04 -31.41 12.51
C PRO A 16 35.65 -31.99 12.81
N PHE A 17 34.61 -31.31 12.33
CA PHE A 17 33.25 -31.83 12.36
C PHE A 17 33.14 -33.07 11.46
N GLY A 18 32.29 -34.02 11.86
CA GLY A 18 32.10 -35.30 11.19
C GLY A 18 31.78 -35.16 9.69
N GLN A 19 32.33 -36.08 8.90
CA GLN A 19 32.14 -36.14 7.46
C GLN A 19 30.69 -36.48 7.12
N ASN A 20 29.83 -35.47 7.00
CA ASN A 20 28.64 -35.40 6.13
C ASN A 20 27.84 -34.10 6.40
N ILE A 21 28.52 -32.96 6.45
CA ILE A 21 27.87 -31.64 6.43
C ILE A 21 28.21 -31.01 5.08
N SER A 22 27.26 -30.98 4.14
CA SER A 22 27.30 -30.07 3.01
C SER A 22 26.87 -28.69 3.48
N ALA A 23 27.81 -27.95 4.10
CA ALA A 23 27.66 -26.53 4.27
C ALA A 23 27.91 -25.88 2.90
N ILE A 24 26.84 -25.43 2.23
CA ILE A 24 26.99 -24.56 1.07
C ILE A 24 27.37 -23.18 1.63
N LEU A 25 28.68 -22.92 1.68
CA LEU A 25 29.21 -21.57 1.91
C LEU A 25 28.89 -20.72 0.66
N ILE A 26 27.72 -20.09 0.67
CA ILE A 26 27.40 -19.05 -0.31
C ILE A 26 28.07 -17.77 0.20
N SER A 27 29.23 -17.44 -0.37
CA SER A 27 29.74 -16.07 -0.26
C SER A 27 28.72 -15.16 -0.96
N PRO A 28 28.08 -14.19 -0.26
CA PRO A 28 27.09 -13.35 -0.89
C PRO A 28 27.78 -12.58 -2.02
N PRO A 29 27.35 -12.73 -3.29
CA PRO A 29 27.79 -11.79 -4.32
C PRO A 29 27.31 -10.41 -3.87
N GLN A 30 28.23 -9.44 -3.89
CA GLN A 30 27.91 -8.03 -3.64
C GLN A 30 26.69 -7.66 -4.48
N ALA A 31 25.68 -7.10 -3.82
CA ALA A 31 24.51 -6.57 -4.51
C ALA A 31 25.00 -5.57 -5.60
N PRO A 32 24.38 -5.55 -6.80
CA PRO A 32 24.76 -4.60 -7.83
C PRO A 32 24.76 -3.18 -7.26
N PRO A 33 25.74 -2.32 -7.62
CA PRO A 33 25.74 -0.91 -7.26
C PRO A 33 24.63 -0.19 -8.04
N GLY A 34 23.39 -0.35 -7.58
CA GLY A 34 22.20 0.15 -8.28
C GLY A 34 20.89 0.04 -7.51
N THR A 35 20.81 -0.71 -6.41
CA THR A 35 19.65 -0.68 -5.51
C THR A 35 19.69 0.61 -4.66
N GLN A 36 19.23 1.71 -5.23
CA GLN A 36 18.82 2.87 -4.43
C GLN A 36 17.62 2.44 -3.59
N TRP A 37 17.89 1.92 -2.39
CA TRP A 37 16.89 1.84 -1.34
C TRP A 37 16.36 3.25 -1.11
N THR A 38 15.17 3.52 -1.63
CA THR A 38 14.42 4.73 -1.30
C THR A 38 13.68 4.40 -0.01
N PRO A 39 14.01 5.07 1.12
CA PRO A 39 13.28 4.85 2.35
C PRO A 39 11.78 5.14 2.10
N PRO A 40 10.87 4.46 2.81
CA PRO A 40 9.44 4.73 2.67
C PRO A 40 9.17 6.23 2.85
N THR A 41 8.44 6.81 1.90
CA THR A 41 8.07 8.22 1.92
C THR A 41 7.32 8.53 3.22
N ALA A 42 7.59 9.69 3.83
CA ALA A 42 6.99 10.09 5.11
C ALA A 42 5.44 10.07 5.09
N VAL A 43 4.84 10.18 3.90
CA VAL A 43 3.40 10.02 3.67
C VAL A 43 3.19 9.01 2.55
N THR A 44 2.47 7.92 2.83
CA THR A 44 2.05 6.96 1.81
C THR A 44 0.58 7.19 1.50
N MET A 45 0.25 7.68 0.30
CA MET A 45 -1.12 8.00 -0.08
C MET A 45 -2.06 6.79 -0.04
N ALA A 46 -3.35 7.05 0.15
CA ALA A 46 -4.42 6.07 0.02
C ALA A 46 -4.35 5.37 -1.35
N GLY A 47 -4.56 4.06 -1.38
CA GLY A 47 -4.62 3.28 -2.63
C GLY A 47 -3.28 3.13 -3.38
N GLN A 48 -2.20 3.77 -2.94
CA GLN A 48 -0.89 3.61 -3.57
C GLN A 48 -0.30 2.23 -3.25
N PRO A 49 0.07 1.44 -4.29
CA PRO A 49 0.76 0.17 -4.08
C PRO A 49 2.04 0.37 -3.26
N PRO A 50 2.42 -0.58 -2.40
CA PRO A 50 3.75 -0.57 -1.80
C PRO A 50 4.84 -0.56 -2.87
N ALA A 51 5.97 0.11 -2.59
CA ALA A 51 7.16 -0.05 -3.40
C ALA A 51 7.63 -1.51 -3.32
N ILE A 52 7.81 -2.15 -4.48
CA ILE A 52 8.15 -3.56 -4.60
C ILE A 52 9.52 -3.68 -5.27
N ILE A 53 10.41 -4.43 -4.64
CA ILE A 53 11.67 -4.89 -5.23
C ILE A 53 11.35 -6.13 -6.05
N SER A 54 11.37 -5.98 -7.37
CA SER A 54 11.11 -7.04 -8.33
C SER A 54 12.15 -8.15 -8.26
N ARG A 55 11.81 -9.31 -8.84
CA ARG A 55 12.73 -10.45 -8.98
C ARG A 55 14.06 -10.08 -9.62
N ALA A 56 14.03 -9.24 -10.66
CA ALA A 56 15.24 -8.76 -11.33
C ALA A 56 16.10 -7.90 -10.40
N GLU A 57 15.49 -7.02 -9.59
CA GLU A 57 16.20 -6.09 -8.71
C GLU A 57 16.88 -6.79 -7.53
N TRP A 58 16.25 -7.79 -6.90
CA TRP A 58 16.90 -8.56 -5.84
C TRP A 58 17.83 -9.66 -6.37
N GLY A 59 17.83 -9.90 -7.69
CA GLY A 59 18.74 -10.81 -8.36
C GLY A 59 18.29 -12.28 -8.31
N ALA A 60 17.02 -12.53 -8.59
CA ALA A 60 16.48 -13.89 -8.73
C ALA A 60 17.20 -14.66 -9.83
N ASP A 61 17.68 -15.86 -9.50
CA ASP A 61 18.18 -16.80 -10.50
C ASP A 61 17.00 -17.52 -11.16
N GLU A 62 16.52 -16.97 -12.27
CA GLU A 62 15.39 -17.52 -13.01
C GLU A 62 15.68 -18.90 -13.64
N SER A 63 16.94 -19.34 -13.67
CA SER A 63 17.29 -20.70 -14.12
C SER A 63 16.93 -21.79 -13.11
N LEU A 64 16.66 -21.42 -11.86
CA LEU A 64 16.20 -22.35 -10.82
C LEU A 64 14.72 -22.71 -10.96
N ARG A 65 13.97 -21.95 -11.75
CA ARG A 65 12.54 -22.16 -11.97
C ARG A 65 12.32 -23.36 -12.91
N CYS A 66 11.39 -24.26 -12.55
CA CYS A 66 11.07 -25.43 -13.39
C CYS A 66 9.67 -25.45 -14.02
N GLU A 67 8.77 -24.55 -13.63
CA GLU A 67 7.37 -24.55 -14.11
C GLU A 67 6.89 -23.16 -14.51
N THR A 68 5.84 -23.08 -15.31
CA THR A 68 5.14 -21.82 -15.58
C THR A 68 4.20 -21.47 -14.42
N PRO A 69 4.06 -20.19 -14.03
CA PRO A 69 3.14 -19.82 -12.95
C PRO A 69 1.70 -20.27 -13.24
N GLU A 70 1.07 -20.86 -12.23
CA GLU A 70 -0.37 -21.14 -12.26
C GLU A 70 -1.15 -19.94 -11.73
N TYR A 71 -2.32 -19.70 -12.32
CA TYR A 71 -3.18 -18.57 -11.96
C TYR A 71 -4.56 -19.09 -11.58
N ASP A 72 -5.01 -18.70 -10.39
CA ASP A 72 -6.36 -18.91 -9.95
C ASP A 72 -7.35 -17.95 -10.63
N ARG A 73 -8.65 -18.16 -10.36
CA ARG A 73 -9.69 -17.26 -10.86
C ARG A 73 -9.71 -15.91 -10.15
N GLY A 74 -9.10 -15.83 -8.97
CA GLY A 74 -9.01 -14.63 -8.13
C GLY A 74 -8.43 -14.99 -6.76
N VAL A 75 -7.92 -13.98 -6.05
CA VAL A 75 -7.50 -14.15 -4.66
C VAL A 75 -8.71 -13.99 -3.76
N ARG A 76 -8.90 -14.93 -2.83
CA ARG A 76 -9.98 -14.86 -1.83
C ARG A 76 -9.49 -14.65 -0.42
N ALA A 77 -8.23 -14.94 -0.16
CA ALA A 77 -7.63 -14.78 1.16
C ALA A 77 -6.13 -14.56 1.06
N ALA A 78 -5.53 -14.01 2.10
CA ALA A 78 -4.09 -13.94 2.26
C ALA A 78 -3.62 -14.78 3.44
N VAL A 79 -2.46 -15.41 3.29
CA VAL A 79 -1.83 -16.20 4.34
C VAL A 79 -0.53 -15.54 4.78
N VAL A 80 -0.45 -15.18 6.06
CA VAL A 80 0.75 -14.61 6.66
C VAL A 80 1.65 -15.70 7.21
N HIS A 81 2.92 -15.61 6.84
CA HIS A 81 4.00 -16.51 7.26
C HIS A 81 5.13 -15.72 7.92
N HIS A 82 6.02 -16.44 8.59
CA HIS A 82 7.38 -15.99 8.86
C HIS A 82 8.38 -16.86 8.11
N THR A 83 9.63 -16.42 7.97
CA THR A 83 10.67 -17.26 7.36
C THR A 83 11.37 -18.17 8.37
N ALA A 84 11.09 -17.99 9.68
CA ALA A 84 11.76 -18.65 10.79
C ALA A 84 13.30 -18.47 10.81
N GLY A 85 13.79 -17.42 10.13
CA GLY A 85 15.21 -17.10 10.01
C GLY A 85 15.73 -16.17 11.10
N SER A 86 17.02 -15.82 11.03
CA SER A 86 17.61 -14.83 11.92
C SER A 86 16.91 -13.47 11.82
N ASN A 87 16.71 -12.81 12.97
CA ASN A 87 16.30 -11.41 13.02
C ASN A 87 17.51 -10.45 13.00
N ASP A 88 18.73 -10.97 13.11
CA ASP A 88 19.96 -10.18 13.06
C ASP A 88 20.47 -10.10 11.62
N TYR A 89 20.14 -8.99 10.97
CA TYR A 89 20.52 -8.62 9.61
C TYR A 89 20.26 -7.13 9.39
N SER A 90 20.96 -6.52 8.43
CA SER A 90 20.81 -5.13 7.99
C SER A 90 19.92 -5.01 6.74
N PRO A 91 19.43 -3.80 6.38
CA PRO A 91 18.56 -3.65 5.19
C PRO A 91 19.24 -4.08 3.89
N LEU A 92 20.57 -3.96 3.80
CA LEU A 92 21.37 -4.34 2.63
C LEU A 92 21.49 -5.87 2.47
N GLU A 93 21.27 -6.62 3.54
CA GLU A 93 21.35 -8.09 3.54
C GLU A 93 20.00 -8.75 3.16
N SER A 94 18.89 -8.01 3.20
CA SER A 94 17.54 -8.55 2.95
C SER A 94 17.41 -9.25 1.59
N ALA A 95 17.92 -8.65 0.51
CA ALA A 95 17.94 -9.28 -0.81
C ALA A 95 18.77 -10.57 -0.83
N GLY A 96 19.87 -10.62 -0.06
CA GLY A 96 20.68 -11.82 0.15
C GLY A 96 19.88 -12.94 0.82
N ILE A 97 19.08 -12.60 1.83
CA ILE A 97 18.21 -13.56 2.53
C ILE A 97 17.13 -14.11 1.59
N VAL A 98 16.49 -13.27 0.78
CA VAL A 98 15.48 -13.70 -0.21
C VAL A 98 16.10 -14.69 -1.21
N LYS A 99 17.29 -14.40 -1.75
CA LYS A 99 18.04 -15.33 -2.62
C LYS A 99 18.34 -16.66 -1.95
N ALA A 100 18.72 -16.64 -0.67
CA ALA A 100 19.00 -17.85 0.08
C ALA A 100 17.74 -18.71 0.28
N ILE A 101 16.61 -18.08 0.62
CA ILE A 101 15.31 -18.77 0.74
C ILE A 101 14.90 -19.37 -0.61
N TYR A 102 14.99 -18.62 -1.70
CA TYR A 102 14.67 -19.12 -3.04
C TYR A 102 15.56 -20.31 -3.41
N THR A 103 16.87 -20.19 -3.19
CA THR A 103 17.83 -21.28 -3.45
C THR A 103 17.52 -22.52 -2.63
N TYR A 104 17.17 -22.37 -1.35
CA TYR A 104 16.79 -23.47 -0.47
C TYR A 104 15.51 -24.16 -0.95
N HIS A 105 14.46 -23.39 -1.27
CA HIS A 105 13.22 -23.95 -1.82
C HIS A 105 13.48 -24.75 -3.10
N SER A 106 14.27 -24.21 -4.04
CA SER A 106 14.50 -24.87 -5.32
C SER A 106 15.51 -26.01 -5.28
N LYS A 107 16.67 -25.83 -4.64
CA LYS A 107 17.74 -26.83 -4.64
C LYS A 107 17.61 -27.86 -3.53
N THR A 108 17.01 -27.50 -2.39
CA THR A 108 16.92 -28.40 -1.24
C THR A 108 15.54 -29.02 -1.10
N LEU A 109 14.46 -28.24 -1.24
CA LEU A 109 13.10 -28.77 -1.18
C LEU A 109 12.57 -29.26 -2.54
N GLY A 110 13.24 -28.90 -3.63
CA GLY A 110 12.87 -29.30 -4.99
C GLY A 110 11.66 -28.55 -5.55
N TRP A 111 11.30 -27.41 -4.98
CA TRP A 111 10.16 -26.60 -5.42
C TRP A 111 10.53 -25.76 -6.66
N CYS A 112 9.57 -25.58 -7.56
CA CYS A 112 9.83 -24.86 -8.80
C CYS A 112 9.98 -23.35 -8.64
N ASP A 113 9.64 -22.78 -7.49
CA ASP A 113 9.92 -21.38 -7.19
C ASP A 113 10.00 -21.14 -5.67
N ILE A 114 10.30 -19.91 -5.28
CA ILE A 114 10.04 -19.46 -3.91
C ILE A 114 8.54 -19.56 -3.61
N ALA A 115 8.19 -20.14 -2.45
CA ALA A 115 6.81 -20.53 -2.14
C ALA A 115 5.83 -19.38 -1.92
N TYR A 116 6.31 -18.24 -1.43
CA TYR A 116 5.50 -17.08 -1.06
C TYR A 116 5.37 -16.15 -2.26
N ASN A 117 4.20 -15.54 -2.45
CA ASN A 117 4.01 -14.52 -3.47
C ASN A 117 4.83 -13.26 -3.17
N ALA A 118 4.97 -12.88 -1.90
CA ALA A 118 5.83 -11.77 -1.49
C ALA A 118 6.53 -12.02 -0.15
N LEU A 119 7.62 -11.29 0.08
CA LEU A 119 8.33 -11.28 1.35
C LEU A 119 8.51 -9.84 1.85
N VAL A 120 8.39 -9.63 3.16
CA VAL A 120 8.55 -8.29 3.78
C VAL A 120 9.59 -8.36 4.88
N ASP A 121 10.62 -7.52 4.80
CA ASP A 121 11.66 -7.48 5.83
C ASP A 121 11.30 -6.59 7.04
N LYS A 122 12.10 -6.67 8.12
CA LYS A 122 11.92 -5.87 9.33
C LYS A 122 12.10 -4.36 9.15
N TYR A 123 12.49 -3.90 7.96
CA TYR A 123 12.68 -2.50 7.58
C TYR A 123 11.56 -1.98 6.67
N GLY A 124 10.62 -2.85 6.28
CA GLY A 124 9.50 -2.52 5.41
C GLY A 124 9.80 -2.62 3.91
N GLN A 125 10.91 -3.25 3.50
CA GLN A 125 11.16 -3.57 2.09
C GLN A 125 10.28 -4.75 1.67
N VAL A 126 9.57 -4.60 0.54
CA VAL A 126 8.75 -5.66 -0.06
C VAL A 126 9.51 -6.27 -1.23
N PHE A 127 9.63 -7.60 -1.25
CA PHE A 127 10.26 -8.35 -2.32
C PHE A 127 9.20 -9.19 -3.05
N GLU A 128 9.21 -9.12 -4.38
CA GLU A 128 8.46 -10.05 -5.22
C GLU A 128 8.99 -11.47 -5.01
N GLY A 129 8.12 -12.38 -4.60
CA GLY A 129 8.39 -13.80 -4.42
C GLY A 129 8.09 -14.58 -5.70
N SER A 130 7.09 -15.47 -5.67
CA SER A 130 6.74 -16.36 -6.80
C SER A 130 6.54 -15.58 -8.11
N ALA A 131 7.11 -16.10 -9.20
CA ALA A 131 7.01 -15.50 -10.52
C ALA A 131 5.56 -15.51 -11.04
N GLY A 132 5.22 -14.57 -11.92
CA GLY A 132 3.89 -14.43 -12.53
C GLY A 132 3.27 -13.04 -12.30
N GLY A 133 3.79 -12.32 -11.32
CA GLY A 133 3.48 -10.92 -11.03
C GLY A 133 2.50 -10.75 -9.86
N LEU A 134 2.80 -9.79 -8.97
CA LEU A 134 2.02 -9.54 -7.74
C LEU A 134 0.61 -8.99 -7.96
N THR A 135 0.31 -8.51 -9.17
CA THR A 135 -1.02 -8.02 -9.56
C THR A 135 -1.97 -9.16 -9.98
N LYS A 136 -1.46 -10.39 -10.13
CA LYS A 136 -2.24 -11.56 -10.58
C LYS A 136 -2.45 -12.57 -9.45
N PRO A 137 -3.49 -13.41 -9.52
CA PRO A 137 -3.77 -14.46 -8.54
C PRO A 137 -2.85 -15.68 -8.76
N VAL A 138 -1.54 -15.50 -8.59
CA VAL A 138 -0.55 -16.57 -8.73
C VAL A 138 -0.71 -17.57 -7.58
N GLU A 139 -0.92 -18.85 -7.90
CA GLU A 139 -0.93 -19.91 -6.88
C GLU A 139 0.50 -20.17 -6.41
N GLY A 140 0.74 -19.98 -5.10
CA GLY A 140 2.04 -20.24 -4.48
C GLY A 140 2.18 -21.68 -3.96
N PHE A 141 3.26 -21.94 -3.22
CA PHE A 141 3.53 -23.24 -2.60
C PHE A 141 3.64 -23.16 -1.06
N HIS A 142 3.08 -22.10 -0.47
CA HIS A 142 3.35 -21.69 0.90
C HIS A 142 2.51 -22.41 1.96
N THR A 143 1.32 -22.90 1.62
CA THR A 143 0.37 -23.50 2.58
C THR A 143 -0.24 -24.77 1.99
N GLY A 144 0.39 -25.91 2.25
CA GLY A 144 -0.06 -27.20 1.73
C GLY A 144 -1.52 -27.50 2.08
N GLY A 145 -2.36 -27.71 1.06
CA GLY A 145 -3.81 -27.90 1.21
C GLY A 145 -4.64 -26.63 1.03
N PHE A 146 -4.02 -25.44 1.06
CA PHE A 146 -4.71 -24.15 0.96
C PHE A 146 -3.99 -23.15 0.03
N ASN A 147 -3.09 -23.58 -0.86
CA ASN A 147 -2.45 -22.67 -1.83
C ASN A 147 -3.49 -22.00 -2.74
N ARG A 148 -4.44 -22.79 -3.24
CA ARG A 148 -5.47 -22.35 -4.19
C ARG A 148 -6.38 -21.23 -3.66
N ASN A 149 -6.56 -20.20 -4.46
CA ASN A 149 -7.27 -18.94 -4.22
C ASN A 149 -6.70 -18.13 -3.03
N THR A 150 -5.46 -18.39 -2.63
CA THR A 150 -4.81 -17.64 -1.56
C THR A 150 -3.53 -16.96 -2.03
N TRP A 151 -3.12 -15.93 -1.29
CA TRP A 151 -1.92 -15.17 -1.58
C TRP A 151 -1.01 -15.11 -0.34
N GLY A 152 0.17 -15.70 -0.43
CA GLY A 152 1.09 -15.87 0.68
C GLY A 152 2.09 -14.72 0.80
N VAL A 153 2.18 -14.13 1.99
CA VAL A 153 3.23 -13.18 2.36
C VAL A 153 4.06 -13.74 3.51
N ALA A 154 5.39 -13.72 3.39
CA ALA A 154 6.29 -14.09 4.48
C ALA A 154 7.00 -12.88 5.07
N MET A 155 6.86 -12.69 6.38
CA MET A 155 7.71 -11.77 7.14
C MET A 155 9.08 -12.40 7.33
N ILE A 156 10.13 -11.73 6.85
CA ILE A 156 11.51 -12.19 7.03
C ILE A 156 11.87 -12.03 8.51
N GLY A 157 12.16 -13.16 9.17
CA GLY A 157 12.49 -13.24 10.58
C GLY A 157 11.90 -14.46 11.28
N ASN A 158 12.20 -14.59 12.57
CA ASN A 158 11.56 -15.50 13.51
C ASN A 158 10.79 -14.67 14.54
N PHE A 159 9.49 -14.94 14.67
CA PHE A 159 8.59 -14.21 15.56
C PHE A 159 7.89 -15.10 16.58
N ASP A 160 8.57 -16.16 17.02
CA ASP A 160 8.10 -17.00 18.13
C ASP A 160 8.01 -16.17 19.41
N ASP A 161 9.09 -15.46 19.76
CA ASP A 161 9.18 -14.67 21.01
C ASP A 161 9.39 -13.16 20.77
N VAL A 162 9.85 -12.77 19.58
CA VAL A 162 10.14 -11.37 19.25
C VAL A 162 9.08 -10.86 18.30
N ALA A 163 8.44 -9.74 18.61
CA ALA A 163 7.43 -9.17 17.72
C ALA A 163 8.04 -8.61 16.42
N PRO A 164 7.33 -8.68 15.29
CA PRO A 164 7.71 -7.94 14.08
C PRO A 164 7.82 -6.44 14.37
N THR A 165 8.67 -5.73 13.62
CA THR A 165 8.80 -4.28 13.81
C THR A 165 7.51 -3.56 13.38
N PRO A 166 7.19 -2.39 13.96
CA PRO A 166 6.00 -1.63 13.56
C PRO A 166 5.95 -1.31 12.06
N ILE A 167 7.10 -1.06 11.43
CA ILE A 167 7.17 -0.80 9.99
C ILE A 167 6.88 -2.07 9.18
N GLN A 168 7.35 -3.24 9.62
CA GLN A 168 7.05 -4.52 8.97
C GLN A 168 5.56 -4.85 9.06
N ILE A 169 4.94 -4.68 10.24
CA ILE A 169 3.49 -4.86 10.45
C ILE A 169 2.70 -3.95 9.51
N ARG A 170 3.05 -2.65 9.49
CA ARG A 170 2.40 -1.66 8.61
C ARG A 170 2.55 -2.01 7.14
N THR A 171 3.75 -2.39 6.70
CA THR A 171 4.00 -2.75 5.31
C THR A 171 3.24 -4.01 4.90
N VAL A 172 3.19 -5.03 5.75
CA VAL A 172 2.40 -6.25 5.50
C VAL A 172 0.91 -5.91 5.40
N GLY A 173 0.37 -5.16 6.36
CA GLY A 173 -1.04 -4.73 6.32
C GLY A 173 -1.36 -3.98 5.04
N ARG A 174 -0.56 -2.98 4.66
CA ARG A 174 -0.76 -2.23 3.41
C ARG A 174 -0.63 -3.09 2.16
N LEU A 175 0.34 -4.00 2.11
CA LEU A 175 0.52 -4.92 0.99
C LEU A 175 -0.70 -5.83 0.81
N LEU A 176 -1.24 -6.35 1.91
CA LEU A 176 -2.43 -7.19 1.89
C LEU A 176 -3.70 -6.40 1.55
N GLY A 177 -3.85 -5.17 2.06
CA GLY A 177 -4.96 -4.29 1.69
C GLY A 177 -4.96 -3.97 0.19
N TRP A 178 -3.78 -3.65 -0.37
CA TRP A 178 -3.59 -3.46 -1.80
C TRP A 178 -3.96 -4.71 -2.62
N ARG A 179 -3.42 -5.87 -2.25
CA ARG A 179 -3.59 -7.12 -2.98
C ARG A 179 -5.04 -7.60 -2.94
N LEU A 180 -5.64 -7.67 -1.75
CA LEU A 180 -7.01 -8.14 -1.57
C LEU A 180 -8.02 -7.16 -2.20
N GLY A 181 -7.74 -5.86 -2.18
CA GLY A 181 -8.55 -4.85 -2.84
C GLY A 181 -8.65 -5.02 -4.37
N MET A 182 -7.70 -5.71 -5.03
CA MET A 182 -7.82 -6.00 -6.46
C MET A 182 -8.88 -7.04 -6.80
N ASP A 183 -9.25 -7.89 -5.84
CA ASP A 183 -10.26 -8.94 -5.98
C ASP A 183 -11.52 -8.62 -5.15
N ASP A 184 -11.69 -7.35 -4.74
CA ASP A 184 -12.82 -6.87 -3.91
C ASP A 184 -13.01 -7.67 -2.60
N VAL A 185 -11.92 -8.16 -2.01
CA VAL A 185 -11.94 -8.90 -0.74
C VAL A 185 -11.77 -7.93 0.42
N ASP A 186 -12.79 -7.83 1.28
CA ASP A 186 -12.70 -7.09 2.55
C ASP A 186 -11.70 -7.81 3.49
N PRO A 187 -10.60 -7.14 3.91
CA PRO A 187 -9.59 -7.72 4.80
C PRO A 187 -10.10 -8.19 6.17
N ARG A 188 -11.25 -7.70 6.64
CA ARG A 188 -11.90 -8.13 7.89
C ARG A 188 -12.98 -9.20 7.70
N SER A 189 -13.27 -9.57 6.46
CA SER A 189 -14.31 -10.55 6.17
C SER A 189 -13.90 -11.97 6.57
N MET A 190 -14.88 -12.87 6.60
CA MET A 190 -14.67 -14.31 6.74
C MET A 190 -14.91 -14.99 5.40
N VAL A 191 -14.08 -15.97 5.08
CA VAL A 191 -14.05 -16.67 3.81
C VAL A 191 -14.10 -18.18 4.02
N ASP A 192 -14.86 -18.86 3.16
CA ASP A 192 -14.91 -20.31 3.13
C ASP A 192 -13.91 -20.84 2.10
N LEU A 193 -12.88 -21.57 2.53
CA LEU A 193 -11.85 -22.13 1.65
C LEU A 193 -11.92 -23.66 1.68
N GLN A 194 -11.89 -24.28 0.49
CA GLN A 194 -11.85 -25.73 0.39
C GLN A 194 -10.42 -26.22 0.52
N SER A 195 -10.17 -27.15 1.45
CA SER A 195 -8.89 -27.80 1.56
C SER A 195 -8.69 -28.79 0.41
N ALA A 196 -7.55 -28.72 -0.27
CA ALA A 196 -7.12 -29.78 -1.18
C ALA A 196 -6.70 -31.07 -0.42
N GLY A 197 -6.47 -30.96 0.90
CA GLY A 197 -5.92 -32.01 1.74
C GLY A 197 -4.43 -32.23 1.48
N SER A 198 -3.66 -32.49 2.54
CA SER A 198 -2.27 -32.92 2.47
C SER A 198 -1.81 -33.42 3.84
N SER A 199 -0.60 -33.99 3.92
CA SER A 199 0.04 -34.29 5.22
C SER A 199 0.42 -33.04 6.02
N TYR A 200 0.33 -31.84 5.43
CA TYR A 200 0.76 -30.57 6.03
C TYR A 200 -0.40 -29.76 6.61
N THR A 201 -1.66 -30.16 6.35
CA THR A 201 -2.85 -29.49 6.87
C THR A 201 -3.60 -30.37 7.87
N THR A 202 -4.28 -29.72 8.81
CA THR A 202 -5.20 -30.39 9.75
C THR A 202 -6.57 -30.68 9.12
N PHE A 203 -6.84 -30.17 7.92
CA PHE A 203 -8.11 -30.33 7.21
C PHE A 203 -8.04 -31.47 6.19
N PRO A 204 -9.04 -32.39 6.17
CA PRO A 204 -9.10 -33.42 5.14
C PRO A 204 -9.46 -32.81 3.78
N GLY A 205 -9.04 -33.47 2.70
CA GLY A 205 -9.36 -33.05 1.34
C GLY A 205 -10.87 -32.93 1.12
N GLY A 206 -11.29 -31.81 0.54
CA GLY A 206 -12.68 -31.45 0.29
C GLY A 206 -13.39 -30.73 1.42
N ALA A 207 -12.83 -30.69 2.64
CA ALA A 207 -13.41 -29.95 3.76
C ALA A 207 -13.41 -28.44 3.52
N ILE A 208 -14.41 -27.75 4.05
CA ILE A 208 -14.53 -26.29 3.96
C ILE A 208 -14.12 -25.69 5.30
N ALA A 209 -13.06 -24.89 5.29
CA ALA A 209 -12.59 -24.11 6.43
C ALA A 209 -13.15 -22.69 6.35
N ARG A 210 -13.82 -22.22 7.41
CA ARG A 210 -14.24 -20.83 7.53
C ARG A 210 -13.19 -20.03 8.30
N LEU A 211 -12.50 -19.14 7.60
CA LEU A 211 -11.30 -18.44 8.08
C LEU A 211 -11.46 -16.93 7.90
N PRO A 212 -10.74 -16.09 8.66
CA PRO A 212 -10.59 -14.68 8.29
C PRO A 212 -9.95 -14.55 6.91
N ALA A 213 -10.30 -13.50 6.16
CA ALA A 213 -9.72 -13.22 4.84
C ALA A 213 -8.19 -13.02 4.90
N ILE A 214 -7.67 -12.54 6.03
CA ILE A 214 -6.24 -12.57 6.34
C ILE A 214 -6.04 -13.52 7.53
N PHE A 215 -5.42 -14.65 7.29
CA PHE A 215 -5.14 -15.67 8.30
C PHE A 215 -3.68 -16.11 8.24
N THR A 216 -3.29 -17.06 9.07
CA THR A 216 -1.91 -17.50 9.22
C THR A 216 -1.72 -18.96 8.85
N HIS A 217 -0.48 -19.37 8.58
CA HIS A 217 -0.19 -20.76 8.27
C HIS A 217 -0.67 -21.71 9.38
N ARG A 218 -0.46 -21.36 10.66
CA ARG A 218 -0.93 -22.18 11.80
C ARG A 218 -2.44 -22.38 11.89
N ASP A 219 -3.26 -21.50 11.29
CA ASP A 219 -4.72 -21.65 11.35
C ASP A 219 -5.21 -22.84 10.51
N VAL A 220 -4.38 -23.35 9.58
CA VAL A 220 -4.73 -24.45 8.68
C VAL A 220 -3.68 -25.55 8.57
N GLY A 221 -2.46 -25.29 9.03
CA GLY A 221 -1.30 -26.17 8.92
C GLY A 221 -0.82 -26.72 10.25
N ASN A 222 -0.08 -27.83 10.23
CA ASN A 222 0.61 -28.35 11.41
C ASN A 222 1.95 -27.62 11.61
N THR A 223 1.89 -26.36 12.05
CA THR A 223 3.05 -25.47 12.17
C THR A 223 2.81 -24.39 13.21
N ASP A 224 3.90 -23.85 13.76
CA ASP A 224 3.86 -22.65 14.60
C ASP A 224 3.93 -21.36 13.78
N CYS A 225 4.17 -21.41 12.47
CA CYS A 225 4.26 -20.22 11.62
C CYS A 225 2.97 -19.36 11.69
N PRO A 226 3.02 -18.01 11.90
CA PRO A 226 4.18 -17.10 11.81
C PRO A 226 4.93 -16.86 13.12
N GLY A 227 4.77 -17.70 14.14
CA GLY A 227 5.29 -17.51 15.49
C GLY A 227 4.32 -16.76 16.39
N ASN A 228 4.46 -16.93 17.72
CA ASN A 228 3.45 -16.47 18.67
C ASN A 228 3.36 -14.94 18.74
N ALA A 229 4.49 -14.24 18.69
CA ALA A 229 4.52 -12.79 18.75
C ALA A 229 3.91 -12.16 17.48
N ALA A 230 4.13 -12.75 16.30
CA ALA A 230 3.47 -12.31 15.06
C ALA A 230 1.97 -12.66 15.04
N TYR A 231 1.59 -13.83 15.55
CA TYR A 231 0.19 -14.24 15.62
C TYR A 231 -0.65 -13.27 16.48
N ALA A 232 -0.07 -12.76 17.57
CA ALA A 232 -0.73 -11.84 18.49
C ALA A 232 -1.09 -10.48 17.85
N VAL A 233 -0.46 -10.08 16.74
CA VAL A 233 -0.70 -8.80 16.05
C VAL A 233 -1.52 -8.95 14.75
N MET A 234 -2.13 -10.11 14.51
CA MET A 234 -2.88 -10.35 13.28
C MET A 234 -4.13 -9.45 13.13
N ASP A 235 -4.74 -9.03 14.24
CA ASP A 235 -5.85 -8.07 14.20
C ASP A 235 -5.36 -6.68 13.77
N GLU A 236 -4.18 -6.25 14.22
CA GLU A 236 -3.55 -5.00 13.76
C GLU A 236 -3.25 -5.05 12.25
N ILE A 237 -2.74 -6.17 11.74
CA ILE A 237 -2.50 -6.36 10.30
C ILE A 237 -3.81 -6.25 9.50
N ARG A 238 -4.90 -6.90 9.97
CA ARG A 238 -6.23 -6.81 9.35
C ARG A 238 -6.76 -5.39 9.36
N ASP A 239 -6.59 -4.69 10.47
CA ASP A 239 -7.02 -3.31 10.61
C ASP A 239 -6.27 -2.39 9.66
N ILE A 240 -4.94 -2.50 9.57
CA ILE A 240 -4.14 -1.71 8.62
C ILE A 240 -4.52 -2.04 7.18
N ALA A 241 -4.74 -3.31 6.84
CA ALA A 241 -5.15 -3.73 5.51
C ALA A 241 -6.51 -3.16 5.12
N ALA A 242 -7.49 -3.18 6.04
CA ALA A 242 -8.83 -2.64 5.80
C ALA A 242 -8.83 -1.12 5.56
N HIS A 243 -7.88 -0.40 6.17
CA HIS A 243 -7.70 1.05 5.98
C HIS A 243 -6.69 1.40 4.87
N PHE A 244 -6.32 0.47 3.99
CA PHE A 244 -5.35 0.74 2.92
C PHE A 244 -5.79 1.86 1.97
N ASN A 245 -7.09 1.97 1.72
CA ASN A 245 -7.69 3.02 0.88
C ASN A 245 -8.11 4.25 1.69
N ASP A 246 -7.91 4.25 3.00
CA ASP A 246 -8.19 5.41 3.82
C ASP A 246 -7.04 6.43 3.71
N PRO A 247 -7.36 7.72 3.78
CA PRO A 247 -6.33 8.76 3.77
C PRO A 247 -5.41 8.58 5.00
N PRO A 248 -4.12 8.88 4.86
CA PRO A 248 -3.18 8.75 5.98
C PRO A 248 -3.66 9.56 7.17
N GLU A 249 -3.59 8.99 8.38
CA GLU A 249 -3.94 9.71 9.62
C GLU A 249 -3.14 11.02 9.74
N GLU A 250 -1.87 11.00 9.33
CA GLU A 250 -0.99 12.18 9.30
C GLU A 250 -1.46 13.25 8.32
N LEU A 251 -2.15 12.87 7.24
CA LEU A 251 -2.76 13.82 6.31
C LEU A 251 -3.97 14.51 6.93
N ILE A 252 -4.81 13.74 7.63
CA ILE A 252 -5.95 14.29 8.38
C ILE A 252 -5.43 15.25 9.45
N LYS A 253 -4.41 14.84 10.24
CA LYS A 253 -3.75 15.70 11.23
C LYS A 253 -3.12 16.95 10.63
N ALA A 254 -2.54 16.86 9.44
CA ALA A 254 -1.95 18.03 8.77
C ALA A 254 -3.00 19.08 8.38
N LEU A 255 -4.27 18.68 8.21
CA LEU A 255 -5.38 19.59 7.94
C LEU A 255 -6.04 20.10 9.24
N GLU A 256 -5.90 19.38 10.35
CA GLU A 256 -6.53 19.72 11.63
C GLU A 256 -6.21 21.15 12.09
N GLY A 257 -7.26 21.86 12.52
CA GLY A 257 -7.17 23.24 12.99
C GLY A 257 -7.35 24.30 11.90
N GLY A 258 -7.29 23.95 10.61
CA GLY A 258 -7.56 24.85 9.48
C GLY A 258 -9.04 25.03 9.16
N ALA A 259 -9.40 26.15 8.51
CA ALA A 259 -10.77 26.42 8.07
C ALA A 259 -11.28 25.40 7.04
N ILE A 260 -10.39 24.89 6.18
CA ILE A 260 -10.69 23.82 5.23
C ILE A 260 -11.14 22.55 5.97
N TYR A 261 -10.40 22.14 7.01
CA TYR A 261 -10.74 20.97 7.80
C TYR A 261 -12.06 21.13 8.56
N GLN A 262 -12.27 22.29 9.19
CA GLN A 262 -13.53 22.59 9.88
C GLN A 262 -14.73 22.50 8.93
N ARG A 263 -14.59 23.07 7.72
CA ARG A 263 -15.64 23.01 6.70
C ARG A 263 -15.87 21.58 6.21
N TRP A 264 -14.81 20.82 5.96
CA TRP A 264 -14.90 19.42 5.55
C TRP A 264 -15.60 18.55 6.60
N GLN A 265 -15.26 18.71 7.89
CA GLN A 265 -15.97 18.05 8.98
C GLN A 265 -17.46 18.44 9.02
N ALA A 266 -17.78 19.73 8.87
CA ALA A 266 -19.17 20.21 8.85
C ALA A 266 -19.99 19.65 7.67
N LEU A 267 -19.33 19.27 6.57
CA LEU A 267 -19.94 18.60 5.41
C LEU A 267 -20.08 17.08 5.58
N GLY A 268 -19.64 16.50 6.70
CA GLY A 268 -19.70 15.07 6.98
C GLY A 268 -18.38 14.32 6.84
N GLY A 269 -17.26 15.02 6.69
CA GLY A 269 -15.91 14.42 6.67
C GLY A 269 -15.76 13.39 5.54
N MET A 270 -15.33 12.17 5.88
CA MET A 270 -15.18 11.05 4.93
C MET A 270 -16.48 10.73 4.18
N ASN A 271 -17.64 11.00 4.78
CA ASN A 271 -18.95 10.75 4.18
C ASN A 271 -19.47 11.92 3.34
N SER A 272 -18.70 13.01 3.24
CA SER A 272 -19.07 14.18 2.44
C SER A 272 -18.95 13.92 0.94
N ALA A 273 -19.50 14.83 0.13
CA ALA A 273 -19.34 14.81 -1.33
C ALA A 273 -17.87 14.89 -1.79
N LEU A 274 -16.98 15.47 -0.97
CA LEU A 274 -15.54 15.55 -1.22
C LEU A 274 -14.82 14.21 -0.96
N GLY A 275 -15.28 13.45 0.04
CA GLY A 275 -14.63 12.23 0.48
C GLY A 275 -13.33 12.48 1.24
N ALA A 276 -12.39 11.55 1.12
CA ALA A 276 -11.11 11.56 1.82
C ALA A 276 -10.17 12.68 1.33
N PRO A 277 -9.45 13.40 2.21
CA PRO A 277 -8.38 14.31 1.80
C PRO A 277 -7.27 13.57 1.06
N THR A 278 -6.71 14.22 0.04
CA THR A 278 -5.63 13.70 -0.80
C THR A 278 -4.40 14.61 -0.83
N SER A 279 -4.43 15.76 -0.17
CA SER A 279 -3.26 16.62 0.02
C SER A 279 -3.33 17.39 1.35
N PRO A 280 -2.18 17.85 1.88
CA PRO A 280 -2.19 18.91 2.89
C PRO A 280 -2.72 20.22 2.30
N GLU A 281 -2.92 21.24 3.14
CA GLU A 281 -3.18 22.59 2.66
C GLU A 281 -1.94 23.14 1.93
N ALA A 282 -2.17 23.74 0.77
CA ALA A 282 -1.18 24.45 -0.02
C ALA A 282 -1.67 25.86 -0.38
N ASP A 283 -0.75 26.72 -0.79
CA ASP A 283 -1.08 28.09 -1.18
C ASP A 283 -1.72 28.14 -2.58
N ALA A 284 -2.79 28.93 -2.72
CA ALA A 284 -3.48 29.23 -3.97
C ALA A 284 -3.30 30.70 -4.35
N ALA A 285 -3.88 31.14 -5.47
CA ALA A 285 -3.83 32.54 -5.90
C ALA A 285 -4.41 33.50 -4.84
N ASP A 286 -3.95 34.76 -4.87
CA ASP A 286 -4.48 35.86 -4.03
C ASP A 286 -4.49 35.59 -2.51
N GLY A 287 -3.53 34.81 -2.02
CA GLY A 287 -3.41 34.49 -0.60
C GLY A 287 -4.48 33.50 -0.10
N ALA A 288 -5.20 32.86 -1.03
CA ALA A 288 -6.05 31.72 -0.73
C ALA A 288 -5.21 30.48 -0.39
N ARG A 289 -5.87 29.48 0.19
CA ARG A 289 -5.30 28.15 0.42
C ARG A 289 -6.23 27.11 -0.13
N TYR A 290 -5.72 25.92 -0.45
CA TYR A 290 -6.54 24.83 -0.93
C TYR A 290 -6.05 23.49 -0.43
N ALA A 291 -6.96 22.51 -0.41
CA ALA A 291 -6.63 21.11 -0.26
C ALA A 291 -7.47 20.29 -1.25
N THR A 292 -6.88 19.20 -1.74
CA THR A 292 -7.55 18.26 -2.64
C THR A 292 -8.17 17.11 -1.85
N PHE A 293 -9.26 16.58 -2.39
CA PHE A 293 -10.00 15.45 -1.86
C PHE A 293 -10.30 14.45 -2.98
N ALA A 294 -10.64 13.22 -2.62
CA ALA A 294 -10.86 12.12 -3.56
C ALA A 294 -11.89 12.44 -4.67
N LYS A 295 -12.83 13.37 -4.43
CA LYS A 295 -13.91 13.72 -5.36
C LYS A 295 -13.99 15.23 -5.68
N GLY A 296 -12.97 16.00 -5.34
CA GLY A 296 -12.96 17.46 -5.59
C GLY A 296 -11.88 18.21 -4.82
N ALA A 297 -12.10 19.49 -4.57
CA ALA A 297 -11.19 20.33 -3.79
C ALA A 297 -11.97 21.26 -2.85
N MET A 298 -11.28 21.79 -1.85
CA MET A 298 -11.77 22.88 -1.01
C MET A 298 -10.79 24.04 -1.14
N TYR A 299 -11.32 25.23 -1.43
CA TYR A 299 -10.54 26.47 -1.47
C TYR A 299 -11.00 27.40 -0.36
N TRP A 300 -10.06 27.86 0.46
CA TRP A 300 -10.30 28.88 1.47
C TRP A 300 -9.75 30.22 0.99
N SER A 301 -10.52 31.29 1.17
CA SER A 301 -10.04 32.67 1.00
C SER A 301 -10.46 33.53 2.20
N PRO A 302 -9.75 34.63 2.48
CA PRO A 302 -10.15 35.55 3.55
C PRO A 302 -11.50 36.23 3.28
N VAL A 303 -12.00 36.22 2.04
CA VAL A 303 -13.25 36.88 1.64
C VAL A 303 -14.44 35.94 1.77
N THR A 304 -14.28 34.67 1.38
CA THR A 304 -15.40 33.73 1.20
C THR A 304 -15.33 32.49 2.07
N ASP A 305 -14.30 32.37 2.92
CA ASP A 305 -14.04 31.18 3.73
C ASP A 305 -13.88 29.91 2.85
N ALA A 306 -13.90 28.72 3.44
CA ALA A 306 -13.73 27.46 2.74
C ALA A 306 -14.96 27.09 1.87
N GLN A 307 -14.76 27.03 0.56
CA GLN A 307 -15.76 26.68 -0.44
C GLN A 307 -15.42 25.34 -1.13
N PRO A 308 -16.35 24.35 -1.09
CA PRO A 308 -16.15 23.06 -1.74
C PRO A 308 -16.44 23.14 -3.23
N ILE A 309 -15.71 22.40 -4.05
CA ILE A 309 -15.96 22.25 -5.48
C ILE A 309 -15.79 20.78 -5.89
N THR A 310 -16.80 20.22 -6.56
CA THR A 310 -16.90 18.78 -6.86
C THR A 310 -17.44 18.49 -8.26
N GLY A 311 -17.28 17.24 -8.71
CA GLY A 311 -17.97 16.70 -9.90
C GLY A 311 -17.71 17.47 -11.19
N ALA A 312 -18.74 17.56 -12.05
CA ALA A 312 -18.63 18.17 -13.38
C ALA A 312 -18.26 19.66 -13.33
N ILE A 313 -18.65 20.38 -12.27
CA ILE A 313 -18.27 21.79 -12.08
C ILE A 313 -16.77 21.89 -11.79
N TYR A 314 -16.24 21.01 -10.92
CA TYR A 314 -14.79 20.93 -10.68
C TYR A 314 -14.01 20.60 -11.95
N GLU A 315 -14.45 19.62 -12.73
CA GLU A 315 -13.80 19.25 -14.00
C GLU A 315 -13.80 20.39 -15.01
N ALA A 316 -14.93 21.11 -15.14
CA ALA A 316 -15.05 22.25 -16.03
C ALA A 316 -14.12 23.40 -15.61
N TRP A 317 -14.10 23.73 -14.32
CA TRP A 317 -13.20 24.76 -13.77
C TRP A 317 -11.71 24.38 -13.89
N ALA A 318 -11.38 23.11 -13.65
CA ALA A 318 -10.04 22.55 -13.87
C ALA A 318 -9.58 22.70 -15.32
N SER A 319 -10.49 22.47 -16.29
CA SER A 319 -10.18 22.63 -17.72
C SER A 319 -9.82 24.06 -18.11
N GLN A 320 -10.16 25.04 -17.26
CA GLN A 320 -9.88 26.45 -17.44
C GLN A 320 -8.70 26.95 -16.60
N SER A 321 -7.86 26.06 -16.06
CA SER A 321 -6.71 26.39 -15.21
C SER A 321 -7.08 26.86 -13.80
N TYR A 322 -8.18 26.32 -13.25
CA TYR A 322 -8.57 26.50 -11.84
C TYR A 322 -8.68 27.97 -11.44
N GLU A 323 -8.11 28.34 -10.29
CA GLU A 323 -8.18 29.68 -9.70
C GLU A 323 -7.41 30.74 -10.50
N ARG A 324 -6.55 30.31 -11.42
CA ARG A 324 -5.81 31.19 -12.36
C ARG A 324 -6.55 31.37 -13.68
N GLY A 325 -7.65 30.65 -13.85
CA GLY A 325 -8.54 30.77 -14.97
C GLY A 325 -9.38 32.05 -14.95
N PRO A 326 -10.22 32.24 -15.96
CA PRO A 326 -11.06 33.43 -16.10
C PRO A 326 -12.06 33.61 -14.96
N LEU A 327 -12.47 32.52 -14.29
CA LEU A 327 -13.45 32.55 -13.19
C LEU A 327 -12.87 32.95 -11.83
N GLY A 328 -11.58 32.73 -11.60
CA GLY A 328 -10.95 32.92 -10.29
C GLY A 328 -11.38 31.86 -9.26
N LEU A 329 -11.30 32.22 -7.97
CA LEU A 329 -11.65 31.36 -6.84
C LEU A 329 -13.17 31.15 -6.70
N PRO A 330 -13.62 29.99 -6.18
CA PRO A 330 -15.02 29.79 -5.81
C PRO A 330 -15.44 30.73 -4.67
N THR A 331 -16.62 31.32 -4.80
CA THR A 331 -17.18 32.25 -3.82
C THR A 331 -18.41 31.68 -3.09
N SER A 332 -18.91 30.53 -3.53
CA SER A 332 -19.96 29.77 -2.86
C SER A 332 -19.75 28.26 -3.01
N ALA A 333 -20.45 27.50 -2.17
CA ALA A 333 -20.74 26.10 -2.43
C ALA A 333 -21.75 25.98 -3.59
N GLU A 334 -21.99 24.75 -4.04
CA GLU A 334 -23.04 24.44 -5.01
C GLU A 334 -24.43 24.87 -4.49
N ILE A 335 -25.13 25.65 -5.29
CA ILE A 335 -26.53 26.06 -5.11
C ILE A 335 -27.38 25.07 -5.88
N GLN A 336 -28.20 24.32 -5.15
CA GLN A 336 -29.05 23.29 -5.72
C GLN A 336 -30.35 23.90 -6.23
N GLU A 337 -30.56 23.88 -7.55
CA GLU A 337 -31.80 24.31 -8.20
C GLU A 337 -32.54 23.12 -8.84
N PRO A 338 -33.84 23.25 -9.15
CA PRO A 338 -34.62 22.13 -9.68
C PRO A 338 -34.09 21.54 -10.98
N LEU A 339 -33.58 22.37 -11.89
CA LEU A 339 -33.11 21.96 -13.22
C LEU A 339 -31.59 22.05 -13.40
N GLN A 340 -30.89 22.73 -12.49
CA GLN A 340 -29.46 22.92 -12.57
C GLN A 340 -28.79 22.95 -11.20
N ILE A 341 -27.47 22.91 -11.20
CA ILE A 341 -26.62 23.19 -10.03
C ILE A 341 -25.72 24.35 -10.42
N THR A 342 -25.72 25.41 -9.62
CA THR A 342 -24.95 26.62 -9.88
C THR A 342 -23.85 26.79 -8.84
N GLN A 343 -22.65 27.19 -9.27
CA GLN A 343 -21.59 27.59 -8.37
C GLN A 343 -21.04 28.95 -8.77
N ASN A 344 -20.89 29.84 -7.78
CA ASN A 344 -20.36 31.18 -7.98
C ASN A 344 -18.83 31.20 -7.84
N PHE A 345 -18.20 32.01 -8.67
CA PHE A 345 -16.77 32.30 -8.66
C PHE A 345 -16.55 33.82 -8.60
N GLN A 346 -15.32 34.28 -8.43
CA GLN A 346 -15.00 35.72 -8.33
C GLN A 346 -15.44 36.51 -9.56
N HIS A 347 -15.39 35.90 -10.75
CA HIS A 347 -15.60 36.59 -12.03
C HIS A 347 -16.72 35.99 -12.88
N GLY A 348 -17.50 35.05 -12.33
CA GLY A 348 -18.59 34.43 -13.07
C GLY A 348 -19.24 33.26 -12.33
N THR A 349 -20.00 32.46 -13.05
CA THR A 349 -20.67 31.26 -12.51
C THR A 349 -20.53 30.06 -13.43
N LEU A 350 -20.51 28.86 -12.87
CA LEU A 350 -20.70 27.61 -13.62
C LEU A 350 -22.07 27.03 -13.29
N ASN A 351 -22.80 26.60 -14.32
CA ASN A 351 -24.10 25.95 -14.19
C ASN A 351 -24.06 24.55 -14.82
N PHE A 352 -24.32 23.52 -14.03
CA PHE A 352 -24.50 22.15 -14.47
C PHE A 352 -25.98 21.85 -14.68
N GLU A 353 -26.38 21.53 -15.91
CA GLU A 353 -27.74 21.15 -16.25
C GLU A 353 -28.02 19.68 -15.91
N ARG A 354 -29.02 19.42 -15.06
CA ARG A 354 -29.32 18.05 -14.58
C ARG A 354 -29.83 17.11 -15.67
N LEU A 355 -30.51 17.64 -16.69
CA LEU A 355 -31.14 16.84 -17.74
C LEU A 355 -30.15 16.41 -18.82
N THR A 356 -29.19 17.27 -19.14
CA THR A 356 -28.25 17.09 -20.26
C THR A 356 -26.86 16.67 -19.78
N GLY A 357 -26.51 16.97 -18.53
CA GLY A 357 -25.15 16.81 -18.01
C GLY A 357 -24.17 17.89 -18.48
N ASN A 358 -24.66 18.90 -19.22
CA ASN A 358 -23.83 19.97 -19.75
C ASN A 358 -23.43 20.96 -18.66
N VAL A 359 -22.21 21.49 -18.76
CA VAL A 359 -21.76 22.63 -17.93
C VAL A 359 -21.69 23.87 -18.80
N THR A 360 -22.24 24.98 -18.31
CA THR A 360 -22.15 26.29 -18.95
C THR A 360 -21.47 27.27 -18.02
N GLU A 361 -20.60 28.09 -18.59
CA GLU A 361 -19.99 29.24 -17.95
C GLU A 361 -20.79 30.50 -18.25
N VAL A 362 -20.92 31.36 -17.24
CA VAL A 362 -21.48 32.71 -17.40
C VAL A 362 -20.48 33.73 -16.86
N VAL A 363 -19.89 34.51 -17.76
CA VAL A 363 -18.97 35.62 -17.46
C VAL A 363 -19.48 36.86 -18.18
N ASP A 364 -19.62 37.98 -17.46
CA ASP A 364 -20.15 39.25 -17.98
C ASP A 364 -21.50 39.12 -18.74
N GLY A 365 -22.34 38.16 -18.34
CA GLY A 365 -23.62 37.86 -18.98
C GLY A 365 -23.54 37.07 -20.29
N ILE A 366 -22.34 36.64 -20.69
CA ILE A 366 -22.13 35.76 -21.86
C ILE A 366 -22.13 34.31 -21.38
N THR A 367 -23.01 33.49 -21.97
CA THR A 367 -23.10 32.05 -21.68
C THR A 367 -22.31 31.22 -22.68
N THR A 368 -21.33 30.44 -22.19
CA THR A 368 -20.45 29.60 -23.02
C THR A 368 -20.54 28.14 -22.57
N PRO A 369 -20.91 27.19 -23.44
CA PRO A 369 -20.85 25.75 -23.12
C PRO A 369 -19.40 25.28 -22.91
N LEU A 370 -19.15 24.52 -21.85
CA LEU A 370 -17.84 23.90 -21.58
C LEU A 370 -17.87 22.39 -21.84
N ALA A 371 -16.78 21.86 -22.40
CA ALA A 371 -16.61 20.43 -22.60
C ALA A 371 -16.02 19.79 -21.34
N THR A 372 -16.69 18.77 -20.79
CA THR A 372 -16.29 18.08 -19.54
C THR A 372 -15.24 16.97 -19.78
N ARG A 373 -14.28 17.15 -20.68
CA ARG A 373 -13.32 16.07 -20.95
C ARG A 373 -12.32 15.96 -19.79
N PRO A 374 -12.14 14.77 -19.17
CA PRO A 374 -11.26 14.62 -18.02
C PRO A 374 -9.79 14.86 -18.42
N PRO A 375 -8.96 15.46 -17.54
CA PRO A 375 -7.51 15.45 -17.72
C PRO A 375 -6.99 14.01 -17.63
N SER A 376 -6.18 13.60 -18.61
CA SER A 376 -5.47 12.32 -18.58
C SER A 376 -4.10 12.48 -17.91
N GLY A 377 -3.94 11.95 -16.68
CA GLY A 377 -2.64 11.88 -16.00
C GLY A 377 -2.77 11.61 -14.50
N PRO A 378 -1.73 11.04 -13.86
CA PRO A 378 -1.79 10.67 -12.45
C PRO A 378 -2.01 11.88 -11.55
N THR A 379 -2.82 11.70 -10.50
CA THR A 379 -3.18 12.68 -9.47
C THR A 379 -1.99 12.98 -8.54
N VAL A 380 -1.05 13.77 -9.05
CA VAL A 380 -0.17 14.68 -8.32
C VAL A 380 -0.03 15.90 -9.23
N PRO A 381 -0.19 17.13 -8.75
CA PRO A 381 -0.23 18.26 -9.64
C PRO A 381 1.07 18.45 -10.45
N PRO A 382 1.00 18.74 -11.77
CA PRO A 382 1.90 19.71 -12.37
C PRO A 382 1.43 21.14 -12.01
N GLU A 383 1.10 21.37 -10.74
CA GLU A 383 0.86 22.70 -10.19
C GLU A 383 2.23 23.17 -9.69
N HIS A 384 2.90 23.96 -10.54
CA HIS A 384 4.00 24.88 -10.20
C HIS A 384 5.44 24.34 -10.30
N PHE A 385 6.09 24.67 -11.43
CA PHE A 385 7.48 25.14 -11.38
C PHE A 385 7.46 26.67 -11.27
N THR A 386 7.78 27.19 -10.09
CA THR A 386 8.23 28.58 -9.96
C THR A 386 9.73 28.51 -9.71
N LEU A 387 10.55 28.97 -10.67
CA LEU A 387 11.97 29.18 -10.43
C LEU A 387 12.14 30.23 -9.31
N PRO A 388 13.11 30.06 -8.39
CA PRO A 388 13.35 31.04 -7.34
C PRO A 388 13.69 32.40 -7.96
N THR A 389 12.85 33.39 -7.72
CA THR A 389 13.17 34.79 -7.98
C THR A 389 14.16 35.24 -6.92
N HIS A 390 15.42 35.43 -7.31
CA HIS A 390 16.40 36.11 -6.47
C HIS A 390 15.92 37.53 -6.19
N PRO A 391 15.87 37.97 -4.92
CA PRO A 391 15.66 39.38 -4.62
C PRO A 391 16.89 40.17 -5.07
N ILE A 392 16.64 41.16 -5.94
CA ILE A 392 17.58 42.24 -6.20
C ILE A 392 17.50 43.18 -5.01
N THR A 393 18.58 43.24 -4.21
CA THR A 393 19.09 44.46 -3.58
C THR A 393 20.58 44.30 -3.33
#